data_AF-A0A947U7X6-F1
#
_entry.id   AF-A0A947U7X6-F1
#
_cell.length_a   1.000
_cell.length_b   1.000
_cell.length_c   1.000
_cell.angle_alpha   90.00
_cell.angle_beta   90.00
_cell.angle_gamma   90.00
#
_symmetry.space_group_name_H-M   'P 1'
#
loop_
_entity.id
_entity.type
_entity.pdbx_description
1 polymer ?
#
loop_
_entity_poly.entity_id
_entity_poly.type
_entity_poly.pdbx_seq_one_letter_code
_entity_poly.pdbx_strand_id
1 'polypeptide(L)'
;MSAAASTRLEKDLLGTLDVPADAYYGIQTLRAVQNFRLSGVTLSHYPKLVVALAMVKQAAADANRELGHLSAAKHTAISTACARIIQGEFHDQFVVDMIQGGAGTSTNMNANEVIANIALEAMGFEKGDYKQLHPNNDVNMAQSTNDAYPTAIRLGLLLGHDSLLTALDKLIQSLSKKQLEFSHVLKMGRTQLQDAVPMTLGQEFRAFATTLSEDLQHLKLLAPTLLTEVNLGGTAIGTGINADPQYQLLAVKRLAIISGHPLTPAADLIEATSDMGAFVLFSGMLKRTAVKLSKMCNDLRLLSSGPRTG
;
A
#
# COMPACT_ATOMS: atom_id res chain seq x y z
N MET A 1 34.70 -5.52 21.78
CA MET A 1 34.57 -6.57 20.76
C MET A 1 33.10 -6.92 20.69
N SER A 2 32.38 -6.49 19.64
CA SER A 2 30.99 -6.90 19.43
C SER A 2 30.98 -8.42 19.27
N ALA A 3 30.16 -9.14 20.04
CA ALA A 3 29.91 -10.55 19.77
C ALA A 3 29.51 -10.67 18.28
N ALA A 4 30.09 -11.64 17.56
CA ALA A 4 29.68 -11.92 16.20
C ALA A 4 28.17 -12.20 16.23
N ALA A 5 27.39 -11.45 15.45
CA ALA A 5 25.95 -11.67 15.37
C ALA A 5 25.71 -13.12 14.93
N SER A 6 24.86 -13.85 15.67
CA SER A 6 24.49 -15.22 15.31
C SER A 6 23.82 -15.22 13.94
N THR A 7 24.17 -16.16 13.08
CA THR A 7 23.60 -16.32 11.73
C THR A 7 23.05 -17.73 11.52
N ARG A 8 22.15 -17.88 10.55
CA ARG A 8 21.69 -19.16 10.00
C ARG A 8 22.02 -19.21 8.51
N LEU A 9 22.45 -20.36 8.04
CA LEU A 9 22.76 -20.56 6.62
C LEU A 9 21.47 -20.87 5.84
N GLU A 10 21.14 -20.06 4.85
CA GLU A 10 20.04 -20.31 3.93
C GLU A 10 20.54 -20.55 2.50
N LYS A 11 19.70 -21.18 1.66
CA LYS A 11 20.01 -21.51 0.27
C LYS A 11 18.87 -21.09 -0.66
N ASP A 12 19.21 -20.42 -1.75
CA ASP A 12 18.32 -20.16 -2.88
C ASP A 12 18.96 -20.63 -4.20
N LEU A 13 18.39 -20.21 -5.33
CA LEU A 13 18.89 -20.55 -6.66
C LEU A 13 20.33 -20.07 -6.90
N LEU A 14 20.75 -18.97 -6.26
CA LEU A 14 22.06 -18.35 -6.47
C LEU A 14 23.14 -18.92 -5.54
N GLY A 15 22.78 -19.85 -4.64
CA GLY A 15 23.70 -20.48 -3.70
C GLY A 15 23.29 -20.22 -2.25
N THR A 16 24.27 -20.15 -1.36
CA THR A 16 24.04 -20.00 0.09
C THR A 16 24.51 -18.64 0.61
N LEU A 17 23.86 -18.14 1.65
CA LEU A 17 24.28 -16.95 2.41
C LEU A 17 23.90 -17.09 3.89
N ASP A 18 24.70 -16.45 4.74
CA ASP A 18 24.42 -16.30 6.16
C ASP A 18 23.39 -15.18 6.39
N VAL A 19 22.23 -15.53 6.93
CA VAL A 19 21.15 -14.61 7.32
C VAL A 19 21.20 -14.41 8.84
N PRO A 20 21.00 -13.20 9.38
CA PRO A 20 20.95 -12.99 10.84
C PRO A 20 19.95 -13.94 11.51
N ALA A 21 20.34 -14.60 12.61
CA ALA A 21 19.53 -15.66 13.22
C ALA A 21 18.21 -15.15 13.81
N ASP A 22 18.16 -13.88 14.21
CA ASP A 22 16.98 -13.19 14.74
C ASP A 22 16.04 -12.66 13.66
N ALA A 23 16.52 -12.46 12.42
CA ALA A 23 15.72 -11.97 11.31
C ALA A 23 14.63 -12.96 10.88
N TYR A 24 13.42 -12.47 10.65
CA TYR A 24 12.32 -13.27 10.08
C TYR A 24 12.35 -13.31 8.55
N TYR A 25 12.97 -12.32 7.90
CA TYR A 25 13.22 -12.40 6.46
C TYR A 25 14.29 -13.43 6.13
N GLY A 26 14.33 -13.91 4.88
CA GLY A 26 15.24 -14.96 4.43
C GLY A 26 16.29 -14.46 3.43
N ILE A 27 16.91 -15.41 2.75
CA ILE A 27 18.02 -15.16 1.83
C ILE A 27 17.66 -14.25 0.66
N GLN A 28 16.46 -14.36 0.08
CA GLN A 28 16.11 -13.53 -1.08
C GLN A 28 15.93 -12.07 -0.67
N THR A 29 15.35 -11.83 0.50
CA THR A 29 15.29 -10.49 1.10
C THR A 29 16.68 -9.95 1.40
N LEU A 30 17.56 -10.76 2.00
CA LEU A 30 18.92 -10.33 2.30
C LEU A 30 19.67 -9.93 1.03
N ARG A 31 19.55 -10.72 -0.05
CA ARG A 31 20.11 -10.36 -1.36
C ARG A 31 19.53 -9.06 -1.89
N ALA A 32 18.23 -8.85 -1.77
CA ALA A 32 17.59 -7.60 -2.19
C ALA A 32 18.15 -6.39 -1.42
N VAL A 33 18.34 -6.50 -0.10
CA VAL A 33 18.96 -5.46 0.74
C VAL A 33 20.42 -5.21 0.36
N GLN A 34 21.14 -6.23 -0.10
CA GLN A 34 22.52 -6.06 -0.60
C GLN A 34 22.55 -5.42 -1.99
N ASN A 35 21.61 -5.77 -2.87
CA ASN A 35 21.53 -5.29 -4.25
C ASN A 35 20.96 -3.87 -4.36
N PHE A 36 20.01 -3.50 -3.49
CA PHE A 36 19.26 -2.26 -3.57
C PHE A 36 19.45 -1.43 -2.28
N ARG A 37 20.42 -0.52 -2.32
CA ARG A 37 20.68 0.47 -1.27
C ARG A 37 20.62 1.87 -1.87
N LEU A 38 19.41 2.31 -2.21
CA LEU A 38 19.21 3.45 -3.09
C LEU A 38 18.63 4.65 -2.36
N SER A 39 17.48 4.50 -1.71
CA SER A 39 16.75 5.61 -1.10
C SER A 39 16.93 5.68 0.41
N GLY A 40 17.17 4.53 1.07
CA GLY A 40 17.12 4.40 2.53
C GLY A 40 15.69 4.35 3.08
N VAL A 41 14.67 4.44 2.21
CA VAL A 41 13.26 4.27 2.57
C VAL A 41 12.87 2.82 2.30
N THR A 42 12.81 2.04 3.38
CA THR A 42 12.40 0.64 3.36
C THR A 42 10.88 0.46 3.32
N LEU A 43 10.44 -0.73 2.94
CA LEU A 43 9.03 -1.15 2.93
C LEU A 43 8.33 -0.95 4.29
N SER A 44 9.05 -1.12 5.40
CA SER A 44 8.54 -0.88 6.77
C SER A 44 8.02 0.56 7.01
N HIS A 45 8.45 1.56 6.23
CA HIS A 45 7.89 2.92 6.29
C HIS A 45 6.44 3.01 5.77
N TYR A 46 5.96 1.96 5.08
CA TYR A 46 4.63 1.90 4.48
C TYR A 46 3.81 0.78 5.13
N PRO A 47 3.40 0.93 6.41
CA PRO A 47 2.72 -0.13 7.18
C PRO A 47 1.43 -0.61 6.52
N LYS A 48 0.70 0.26 5.80
CA LYS A 48 -0.51 -0.15 5.06
C LYS A 48 -0.20 -1.11 3.91
N LEU A 49 0.96 -1.01 3.27
CA LEU A 49 1.39 -1.95 2.23
C LEU A 49 1.83 -3.28 2.84
N VAL A 50 2.52 -3.25 3.99
CA VAL A 50 2.87 -4.46 4.76
C VAL A 50 1.61 -5.22 5.18
N VAL A 51 0.62 -4.51 5.74
CA VAL A 51 -0.69 -5.07 6.09
C VAL A 51 -1.39 -5.66 4.87
N ALA A 52 -1.41 -4.93 3.75
CA ALA A 52 -2.03 -5.41 2.52
C ALA A 52 -1.37 -6.68 1.97
N LEU A 53 -0.04 -6.79 2.01
CA LEU A 53 0.68 -8.01 1.64
C LEU A 53 0.25 -9.18 2.52
N ALA A 54 0.19 -9.00 3.85
CA ALA A 54 -0.26 -10.04 4.77
C ALA A 54 -1.73 -10.45 4.51
N MET A 55 -2.61 -9.50 4.21
CA MET A 55 -4.00 -9.79 3.83
C MET A 55 -4.09 -10.61 2.53
N VAL A 56 -3.28 -10.28 1.51
CA VAL A 56 -3.20 -11.06 0.26
C VAL A 56 -2.73 -12.49 0.53
N LYS A 57 -1.68 -12.66 1.34
CA LYS A 57 -1.17 -13.99 1.71
C LYS A 57 -2.16 -14.81 2.53
N GLN A 58 -2.88 -14.18 3.46
CA GLN A 58 -3.99 -14.80 4.18
C GLN A 58 -5.07 -15.30 3.20
N ALA A 59 -5.53 -14.44 2.31
CA ALA A 59 -6.60 -14.77 1.37
C ALA A 59 -6.22 -15.92 0.43
N ALA A 60 -4.97 -15.94 -0.04
CA ALA A 60 -4.43 -17.02 -0.84
C ALA A 60 -4.34 -18.34 -0.06
N ALA A 61 -3.89 -18.28 1.21
CA ALA A 61 -3.86 -19.46 2.08
C ALA A 61 -5.26 -20.01 2.36
N ASP A 62 -6.25 -19.15 2.59
CA ASP A 62 -7.65 -19.53 2.78
C ASP A 62 -8.22 -20.21 1.54
N ALA A 63 -7.98 -19.66 0.34
CA ALA A 63 -8.44 -20.24 -0.91
C ALA A 63 -7.79 -21.60 -1.18
N ASN A 64 -6.47 -21.71 -1.02
CA ASN A 64 -5.76 -22.97 -1.20
C ASN A 64 -6.17 -24.03 -0.15
N ARG A 65 -6.52 -23.61 1.06
CA ARG A 65 -7.06 -24.51 2.10
C ARG A 65 -8.45 -25.01 1.70
N GLU A 66 -9.32 -24.13 1.24
CA GLU A 66 -10.68 -24.48 0.80
C GLU A 66 -10.68 -25.44 -0.38
N LEU A 67 -9.72 -25.28 -1.30
CA LEU A 67 -9.51 -26.16 -2.45
C LEU A 67 -8.76 -27.46 -2.14
N GLY A 68 -8.30 -27.63 -0.90
CA GLY A 68 -7.58 -28.84 -0.47
C GLY A 68 -6.10 -28.90 -0.86
N HIS A 69 -5.55 -27.85 -1.47
CA HIS A 69 -4.14 -27.76 -1.86
C HIS A 69 -3.22 -27.45 -0.67
N LEU A 70 -3.74 -26.82 0.40
CA LEU A 70 -2.99 -26.49 1.61
C LEU A 70 -3.49 -27.27 2.85
N SER A 71 -2.56 -27.90 3.56
CA SER A 71 -2.87 -28.65 4.78
C SER A 71 -3.42 -27.75 5.90
N ALA A 72 -4.23 -28.32 6.81
CA ALA A 72 -4.83 -27.58 7.92
C ALA A 72 -3.78 -26.95 8.86
N ALA A 73 -2.71 -27.70 9.14
CA ALA A 73 -1.63 -27.26 10.02
C ALA A 73 -0.91 -26.04 9.44
N LYS A 74 -0.49 -26.12 8.16
CA LYS A 74 0.16 -25.01 7.46
C LYS A 74 -0.76 -23.79 7.32
N HIS A 75 -2.02 -24.01 6.97
CA HIS A 75 -3.01 -22.94 6.88
C HIS A 75 -3.17 -22.21 8.22
N THR A 76 -3.28 -22.94 9.34
CA THR A 76 -3.42 -22.34 10.68
C THR A 76 -2.19 -21.52 11.05
N ALA A 77 -0.99 -22.04 10.75
CA ALA A 77 0.26 -21.37 11.05
C ALA A 77 0.46 -20.09 10.21
N ILE A 78 0.21 -20.16 8.90
CA ILE A 78 0.22 -18.99 8.00
C ILE A 78 -0.81 -17.96 8.46
N SER A 79 -2.01 -18.42 8.84
CA SER A 79 -3.07 -17.52 9.26
C SER A 79 -2.71 -16.75 10.52
N THR A 80 -2.09 -17.44 11.48
CA THR A 80 -1.59 -16.84 12.71
C THR A 80 -0.49 -15.82 12.43
N ALA A 81 0.44 -16.14 11.52
CA ALA A 81 1.50 -15.21 11.11
C ALA A 81 0.93 -13.94 10.45
N CYS A 82 0.03 -14.11 9.48
CA CYS A 82 -0.63 -12.98 8.80
C CYS A 82 -1.41 -12.10 9.79
N ALA A 83 -2.15 -12.68 10.73
CA ALA A 83 -2.90 -11.94 11.74
C ALA A 83 -2.00 -11.03 12.60
N ARG A 84 -0.84 -11.53 13.04
CA ARG A 84 0.15 -10.74 13.81
C ARG A 84 0.70 -9.58 12.99
N ILE A 85 1.05 -9.80 11.73
CA ILE A 85 1.53 -8.74 10.83
C ILE A 85 0.44 -7.68 10.59
N ILE A 86 -0.81 -8.10 10.39
CA ILE A 86 -1.95 -7.20 10.23
C ILE A 86 -2.14 -6.32 11.48
N GLN A 87 -1.86 -6.85 12.67
CA GLN A 87 -1.93 -6.13 13.95
C GLN A 87 -0.74 -5.18 14.20
N GLY A 88 0.26 -5.15 13.31
CA GLY A 88 1.41 -4.24 13.41
C GLY A 88 2.69 -4.89 13.91
N GLU A 89 2.68 -6.19 14.23
CA GLU A 89 3.89 -6.90 14.65
C GLU A 89 4.81 -7.18 13.44
N PHE A 90 6.12 -7.22 13.67
CA PHE A 90 7.16 -7.56 12.68
C PHE A 90 7.28 -6.63 11.47
N HIS A 91 6.70 -5.42 11.51
CA HIS A 91 6.82 -4.47 10.39
C HIS A 91 8.27 -4.06 10.13
N ASP A 92 9.12 -4.11 11.16
CA ASP A 92 10.57 -3.90 11.08
C ASP A 92 11.31 -4.98 10.26
N GLN A 93 10.68 -6.13 10.00
CA GLN A 93 11.24 -7.23 9.21
C GLN A 93 11.01 -7.05 7.70
N PHE A 94 10.33 -5.98 7.29
CA PHE A 94 10.09 -5.60 5.90
C PHE A 94 11.12 -4.57 5.45
N VAL A 95 12.30 -5.07 5.10
CA VAL A 95 13.55 -4.30 5.05
C VAL A 95 13.98 -3.91 3.63
N VAL A 96 13.29 -4.37 2.59
CA VAL A 96 13.66 -4.05 1.20
C VAL A 96 13.43 -2.56 0.91
N ASP A 97 14.37 -1.92 0.21
CA ASP A 97 14.24 -0.55 -0.29
C ASP A 97 13.04 -0.44 -1.25
N MET A 98 12.27 0.64 -1.13
CA MET A 98 11.12 0.86 -2.00
C MET A 98 11.49 1.17 -3.44
N ILE A 99 12.73 1.62 -3.67
CA ILE A 99 13.33 1.66 -5.00
C ILE A 99 14.14 0.37 -5.17
N GLN A 100 13.55 -0.59 -5.86
CA GLN A 100 14.12 -1.92 -6.11
C GLN A 100 13.93 -2.35 -7.56
N GLY A 101 14.85 -3.17 -8.05
CA GLY A 101 14.67 -3.89 -9.32
C GLY A 101 13.74 -5.09 -9.17
N GLY A 102 13.40 -5.73 -10.31
CA GLY A 102 12.68 -7.01 -10.32
C GLY A 102 11.17 -6.91 -10.07
N ALA A 103 10.53 -5.80 -10.46
CA ALA A 103 9.06 -5.66 -10.51
C ALA A 103 8.31 -5.95 -9.19
N GLY A 104 8.97 -5.77 -8.03
CA GLY A 104 8.39 -6.02 -6.71
C GLY A 104 8.59 -7.44 -6.19
N THR A 105 9.35 -8.30 -6.90
CA THR A 105 9.60 -9.68 -6.45
C THR A 105 10.31 -9.72 -5.11
N SER A 106 11.22 -8.79 -4.85
CA SER A 106 11.91 -8.72 -3.56
C SER A 106 10.93 -8.40 -2.42
N THR A 107 9.99 -7.47 -2.63
CA THR A 107 8.90 -7.21 -1.68
C THR A 107 7.98 -8.41 -1.47
N ASN A 108 7.54 -9.08 -2.53
CA ASN A 108 6.70 -10.27 -2.42
C ASN A 108 7.42 -11.41 -1.66
N MET A 109 8.69 -11.63 -1.97
CA MET A 109 9.51 -12.64 -1.29
C MET A 109 9.83 -12.27 0.15
N ASN A 110 10.02 -10.98 0.48
CA ASN A 110 10.13 -10.54 1.85
C ASN A 110 8.89 -10.89 2.67
N ALA A 111 7.69 -10.67 2.13
CA ALA A 111 6.46 -11.11 2.79
C ALA A 111 6.42 -12.64 2.94
N ASN A 112 6.75 -13.39 1.88
CA ASN A 112 6.74 -14.86 1.91
C ASN A 112 7.69 -15.43 2.97
N GLU A 113 8.92 -14.93 3.04
CA GLU A 113 9.95 -15.39 3.99
C GLU A 113 9.60 -15.02 5.44
N VAL A 114 9.16 -13.77 5.68
CA VAL A 114 8.75 -13.33 7.02
C VAL A 114 7.57 -14.15 7.53
N ILE A 115 6.53 -14.32 6.71
CA ILE A 115 5.34 -15.12 7.08
C ILE A 115 5.73 -16.58 7.31
N ALA A 116 6.59 -17.14 6.46
CA ALA A 116 7.04 -18.52 6.62
C ALA A 116 7.76 -18.73 7.94
N ASN A 117 8.67 -17.84 8.32
CA ASN A 117 9.43 -17.97 9.56
C ASN A 117 8.59 -17.72 10.82
N ILE A 118 7.62 -16.79 10.79
CA ILE A 118 6.67 -16.63 11.90
C ILE A 118 5.79 -17.90 12.04
N ALA A 119 5.37 -18.46 10.91
CA ALA A 119 4.56 -19.68 10.89
C ALA A 119 5.34 -20.91 11.39
N LEU A 120 6.63 -21.05 11.02
CA LEU A 120 7.51 -22.09 11.52
C LEU A 120 7.65 -22.03 13.04
N GLU A 121 7.88 -20.85 13.61
CA GLU A 121 7.95 -20.68 15.06
C GLU A 121 6.62 -21.05 15.74
N ALA A 122 5.49 -20.65 15.17
CA ALA A 122 4.17 -21.03 15.69
C ALA A 122 3.93 -22.56 15.66
N MET A 123 4.61 -23.27 14.76
CA MET A 123 4.60 -24.73 14.65
C MET A 123 5.68 -25.41 15.52
N GLY A 124 6.53 -24.65 16.22
CA GLY A 124 7.61 -25.16 17.07
C GLY A 124 8.89 -25.53 16.31
N PHE A 125 9.07 -25.04 15.08
CA PHE A 125 10.27 -25.24 14.27
C PHE A 125 11.17 -24.00 14.28
N GLU A 126 12.44 -24.19 13.93
CA GLU A 126 13.40 -23.10 13.80
C GLU A 126 13.18 -22.30 12.51
N LYS A 127 13.54 -21.01 12.54
CA LYS A 127 13.56 -20.16 11.34
C LYS A 127 14.47 -20.79 10.28
N GLY A 128 14.01 -20.84 9.03
CA GLY A 128 14.73 -21.45 7.91
C GLY A 128 14.51 -22.95 7.72
N ASP A 129 13.74 -23.65 8.59
CA ASP A 129 13.35 -25.05 8.35
C ASP A 129 12.24 -25.16 7.29
N TYR A 130 12.54 -24.73 6.07
CA TYR A 130 11.60 -24.65 4.96
C TYR A 130 11.14 -26.02 4.42
N LYS A 131 11.60 -27.13 5.01
CA LYS A 131 11.04 -28.46 4.77
C LYS A 131 9.64 -28.60 5.37
N GLN A 132 9.39 -27.92 6.50
CA GLN A 132 8.12 -27.97 7.20
C GLN A 132 7.11 -26.98 6.61
N LEU A 133 7.56 -25.78 6.25
CA LEU A 133 6.75 -24.73 5.62
C LEU A 133 7.63 -23.83 4.77
N HIS A 134 7.38 -23.79 3.46
CA HIS A 134 8.24 -23.16 2.48
C HIS A 134 7.67 -21.82 1.98
N PRO A 135 8.47 -20.75 1.87
CA PRO A 135 8.00 -19.43 1.42
C PRO A 135 7.38 -19.49 0.02
N ASN A 136 7.97 -20.22 -0.92
CA ASN A 136 7.41 -20.37 -2.28
C ASN A 136 6.27 -21.39 -2.39
N ASN A 137 6.42 -22.58 -1.80
CA ASN A 137 5.50 -23.69 -2.07
C ASN A 137 4.23 -23.61 -1.22
N ASP A 138 4.29 -22.96 -0.05
CA ASP A 138 3.16 -22.86 0.87
C ASP A 138 2.63 -21.42 0.95
N VAL A 139 3.48 -20.44 1.28
CA VAL A 139 3.02 -19.04 1.44
C VAL A 139 2.69 -18.39 0.09
N ASN A 140 3.47 -18.68 -0.95
CA ASN A 140 3.26 -18.19 -2.31
C ASN A 140 2.50 -19.18 -3.22
N MET A 141 1.85 -20.19 -2.65
CA MET A 141 1.09 -21.19 -3.42
C MET A 141 0.03 -20.50 -4.30
N ALA A 142 -0.05 -20.93 -5.58
CA ALA A 142 -0.95 -20.41 -6.61
C ALA A 142 -0.82 -18.90 -6.90
N GLN A 143 0.30 -18.27 -6.51
CA GLN A 143 0.54 -16.84 -6.71
C GLN A 143 1.81 -16.60 -7.53
N SER A 144 1.87 -15.41 -8.12
CA SER A 144 3.07 -14.79 -8.66
C SER A 144 3.36 -13.50 -7.90
N THR A 145 4.51 -12.91 -8.14
CA THR A 145 4.69 -11.49 -7.79
C THR A 145 3.73 -10.62 -8.59
N ASN A 146 3.51 -10.96 -9.87
CA ASN A 146 2.83 -10.11 -10.85
C ASN A 146 1.31 -10.00 -10.62
N ASP A 147 0.76 -10.78 -9.68
CA ASP A 147 -0.62 -10.65 -9.24
C ASP A 147 -0.72 -10.31 -7.74
N ALA A 148 0.10 -10.91 -6.87
CA ALA A 148 0.08 -10.62 -5.45
C ALA A 148 0.55 -9.19 -5.11
N TYR A 149 1.64 -8.71 -5.74
CA TYR A 149 2.20 -7.39 -5.48
C TYR A 149 1.28 -6.24 -5.94
N PRO A 150 0.81 -6.19 -7.21
CA PRO A 150 -0.12 -5.13 -7.62
C PRO A 150 -1.44 -5.16 -6.84
N THR A 151 -1.95 -6.34 -6.49
CA THR A 151 -3.11 -6.47 -5.58
C THR A 151 -2.83 -5.83 -4.22
N ALA A 152 -1.66 -6.10 -3.62
CA ALA A 152 -1.27 -5.49 -2.35
C ALA A 152 -1.07 -3.98 -2.45
N ILE A 153 -0.53 -3.45 -3.55
CA ILE A 153 -0.43 -1.99 -3.76
C ILE A 153 -1.82 -1.35 -3.79
N ARG A 154 -2.74 -1.89 -4.61
CA ARG A 154 -4.12 -1.39 -4.73
C ARG A 154 -4.81 -1.37 -3.37
N LEU A 155 -4.72 -2.47 -2.63
CA LEU A 155 -5.27 -2.58 -1.28
C LEU A 155 -4.57 -1.65 -0.28
N GLY A 156 -3.25 -1.54 -0.31
CA GLY A 156 -2.49 -0.66 0.58
C GLY A 156 -2.87 0.82 0.38
N LEU A 157 -3.11 1.24 -0.86
CA LEU A 157 -3.63 2.57 -1.18
C LEU A 157 -5.05 2.77 -0.64
N LEU A 158 -5.95 1.78 -0.79
CA LEU A 158 -7.30 1.83 -0.22
C LEU A 158 -7.27 1.95 1.31
N LEU A 159 -6.45 1.16 2.00
CA LEU A 159 -6.30 1.19 3.45
C LEU A 159 -5.70 2.50 3.99
N GLY A 160 -4.92 3.22 3.16
CA GLY A 160 -4.36 4.53 3.48
C GLY A 160 -5.27 5.71 3.10
N HIS A 161 -6.26 5.48 2.24
CA HIS A 161 -7.05 6.51 1.58
C HIS A 161 -7.83 7.38 2.57
N ASP A 162 -8.44 6.77 3.58
CA ASP A 162 -9.28 7.47 4.56
C ASP A 162 -8.52 8.54 5.35
N SER A 163 -7.22 8.33 5.57
CA SER A 163 -6.37 9.31 6.26
C SER A 163 -6.23 10.61 5.48
N LEU A 164 -6.07 10.51 4.15
CA LEU A 164 -6.03 11.65 3.24
C LEU A 164 -7.38 12.37 3.21
N LEU A 165 -8.47 11.62 3.07
CA LEU A 165 -9.82 12.18 3.05
C LEU A 165 -10.13 12.94 4.35
N THR A 166 -9.77 12.35 5.49
CA THR A 166 -9.96 12.97 6.80
C THR A 166 -9.15 14.25 6.96
N ALA A 167 -7.89 14.26 6.52
CA ALA A 167 -7.04 15.45 6.59
C ALA A 167 -7.59 16.58 5.71
N LEU A 168 -8.02 16.25 4.48
CA LEU A 168 -8.59 17.21 3.55
C LEU A 168 -9.94 17.77 4.05
N ASP A 169 -10.80 16.92 4.61
CA ASP A 169 -12.08 17.33 5.21
C ASP A 169 -11.86 18.28 6.40
N LYS A 170 -10.92 17.97 7.30
CA LYS A 170 -10.54 18.88 8.40
C LYS A 170 -10.09 20.26 7.90
N LEU A 171 -9.29 20.30 6.84
CA LEU A 171 -8.87 21.56 6.22
C LEU A 171 -10.07 22.33 5.66
N ILE A 172 -10.97 21.66 4.93
CA ILE A 172 -12.19 22.25 4.37
C ILE A 172 -13.08 22.81 5.49
N GLN A 173 -13.26 22.08 6.59
CA GLN A 173 -14.03 22.55 7.75
C GLN A 173 -13.39 23.80 8.38
N SER A 174 -12.06 23.85 8.49
CA SER A 174 -11.34 25.03 8.99
C SER A 174 -11.55 26.25 8.09
N LEU A 175 -11.41 26.08 6.76
CA LEU A 175 -11.68 27.13 5.78
C LEU A 175 -13.14 27.61 5.86
N SER A 176 -14.07 26.66 6.04
CA SER A 176 -15.49 26.95 6.14
C SER A 176 -15.85 27.75 7.40
N LYS A 177 -15.17 27.50 8.53
CA LYS A 177 -15.32 28.32 9.75
C LYS A 177 -14.80 29.74 9.50
N LYS A 178 -13.61 29.87 8.89
CA LYS A 178 -13.02 31.18 8.57
C LYS A 178 -13.83 31.97 7.55
N GLN A 179 -14.52 31.30 6.63
CA GLN A 179 -15.43 31.98 5.69
C GLN A 179 -16.53 32.77 6.44
N LEU A 180 -17.07 32.20 7.54
CA LEU A 180 -18.16 32.81 8.32
C LEU A 180 -17.62 33.95 9.19
N GLU A 181 -16.48 33.71 9.84
CA GLU A 181 -15.77 34.71 10.63
C GLU A 181 -15.44 35.96 9.79
N PHE A 182 -15.02 35.77 8.53
CA PHE A 182 -14.62 36.85 7.63
C PHE A 182 -15.73 37.35 6.69
N SER A 183 -16.97 36.90 6.90
CA SER A 183 -18.11 37.20 6.02
C SER A 183 -18.39 38.71 5.86
N HIS A 184 -18.06 39.50 6.87
CA HIS A 184 -18.28 40.95 6.92
C HIS A 184 -17.05 41.79 6.55
N VAL A 185 -15.89 41.16 6.33
CA VAL A 185 -14.63 41.88 6.04
C VAL A 185 -14.56 42.20 4.54
N LEU A 186 -14.90 43.43 4.16
CA LEU A 186 -14.76 43.94 2.80
C LEU A 186 -13.28 44.11 2.43
N LYS A 187 -12.92 43.68 1.22
CA LYS A 187 -11.58 43.83 0.63
C LYS A 187 -11.66 44.12 -0.86
N MET A 188 -10.57 44.62 -1.43
CA MET A 188 -10.41 44.74 -2.87
C MET A 188 -10.08 43.36 -3.47
N GLY A 189 -10.87 42.91 -4.43
CA GLY A 189 -10.50 41.78 -5.28
C GLY A 189 -9.36 42.17 -6.21
N ARG A 190 -8.53 41.19 -6.61
CA ARG A 190 -7.44 41.42 -7.56
C ARG A 190 -7.46 40.41 -8.69
N THR A 191 -7.35 40.89 -9.92
CA THR A 191 -7.16 40.07 -11.12
C THR A 191 -5.87 40.52 -11.80
N GLN A 192 -5.02 39.56 -12.20
CA GLN A 192 -3.67 39.85 -12.70
C GLN A 192 -2.84 40.73 -11.74
N LEU A 193 -3.04 40.57 -10.42
CA LEU A 193 -2.44 41.37 -9.34
C LEU A 193 -2.82 42.87 -9.33
N GLN A 194 -3.72 43.30 -10.20
CA GLN A 194 -4.25 44.67 -10.24
C GLN A 194 -5.56 44.78 -9.44
N ASP A 195 -5.87 45.97 -8.96
CA ASP A 195 -7.14 46.24 -8.29
C ASP A 195 -8.32 46.00 -9.25
N ALA A 196 -9.34 45.29 -8.76
CA ALA A 196 -10.53 44.94 -9.54
C ALA A 196 -11.79 45.54 -8.90
N VAL A 197 -12.67 44.70 -8.34
CA VAL A 197 -13.91 45.11 -7.68
C VAL A 197 -13.97 44.57 -6.24
N PRO A 198 -14.77 45.19 -5.36
CA PRO A 198 -14.91 44.73 -3.99
C PRO A 198 -15.45 43.30 -3.86
N MET A 199 -14.98 42.60 -2.83
CA MET A 199 -15.50 41.31 -2.38
C MET A 199 -15.31 41.22 -0.85
N THR A 200 -15.86 40.19 -0.20
CA THR A 200 -15.53 39.92 1.21
C THR A 200 -14.44 38.85 1.32
N LEU A 201 -13.61 38.94 2.36
CA LEU A 201 -12.63 37.90 2.66
C LEU A 201 -13.33 36.55 2.92
N GLY A 202 -14.55 36.57 3.46
CA GLY A 202 -15.40 35.39 3.56
C GLY A 202 -15.73 34.75 2.21
N GLN A 203 -16.01 35.52 1.16
CA GLN A 203 -16.23 34.99 -0.20
C GLN A 203 -14.97 34.28 -0.75
N GLU A 204 -13.78 34.80 -0.47
CA GLU A 204 -12.52 34.19 -0.90
C GLU A 204 -12.24 32.87 -0.16
N PHE A 205 -12.42 32.85 1.16
CA PHE A 205 -12.28 31.62 1.96
C PHE A 205 -13.33 30.57 1.61
N ARG A 206 -14.55 31.00 1.27
CA ARG A 206 -15.57 30.10 0.71
C ARG A 206 -15.08 29.45 -0.57
N ALA A 207 -14.49 30.21 -1.49
CA ALA A 207 -13.96 29.67 -2.74
C ALA A 207 -12.86 28.62 -2.51
N PHE A 208 -11.96 28.83 -1.53
CA PHE A 208 -10.98 27.82 -1.11
C PHE A 208 -11.66 26.55 -0.59
N ALA A 209 -12.66 26.67 0.29
CA ALA A 209 -13.39 25.51 0.80
C ALA A 209 -14.17 24.77 -0.29
N THR A 210 -14.82 25.49 -1.21
CA THR A 210 -15.57 24.91 -2.33
C THR A 210 -14.66 24.11 -3.25
N THR A 211 -13.54 24.69 -3.69
CA THR A 211 -12.68 24.03 -4.68
C THR A 211 -11.98 22.77 -4.12
N LEU A 212 -11.68 22.74 -2.81
CA LEU A 212 -11.16 21.55 -2.15
C LEU A 212 -12.27 20.52 -1.86
N SER A 213 -13.49 20.97 -1.56
CA SER A 213 -14.66 20.08 -1.40
C SER A 213 -14.95 19.27 -2.66
N GLU A 214 -14.86 19.89 -3.84
CA GLU A 214 -14.99 19.19 -5.12
C GLU A 214 -13.95 18.06 -5.26
N ASP A 215 -12.69 18.35 -4.94
CA ASP A 215 -11.62 17.36 -5.05
C ASP A 215 -11.73 16.26 -3.98
N LEU A 216 -12.25 16.58 -2.79
CA LEU A 216 -12.59 15.57 -1.78
C LEU A 216 -13.66 14.60 -2.29
N GLN A 217 -14.71 15.10 -2.95
CA GLN A 217 -15.76 14.24 -3.53
C GLN A 217 -15.21 13.36 -4.66
N HIS A 218 -14.37 13.92 -5.54
CA HIS A 218 -13.71 13.11 -6.56
C HIS A 218 -12.82 12.02 -5.97
N LEU A 219 -12.00 12.34 -4.96
CA LEU A 219 -11.13 11.36 -4.31
C LEU A 219 -11.93 10.24 -3.64
N LYS A 220 -13.03 10.57 -2.95
CA LYS A 220 -13.94 9.59 -2.32
C LYS A 220 -14.49 8.55 -3.30
N LEU A 221 -14.73 8.95 -4.55
CA LEU A 221 -15.28 8.07 -5.57
C LEU A 221 -14.17 7.34 -6.34
N LEU A 222 -13.12 8.07 -6.75
CA LEU A 222 -12.13 7.59 -7.70
C LEU A 222 -11.29 6.43 -7.14
N ALA A 223 -10.82 6.52 -5.90
CA ALA A 223 -9.96 5.47 -5.34
C ALA A 223 -10.70 4.13 -5.23
N PRO A 224 -11.90 4.03 -4.62
CA PRO A 224 -12.67 2.79 -4.63
C PRO A 224 -12.95 2.29 -6.04
N THR A 225 -13.39 3.15 -6.96
CA THR A 225 -13.73 2.73 -8.33
C THR A 225 -12.53 2.16 -9.09
N LEU A 226 -11.35 2.77 -8.95
CA LEU A 226 -10.17 2.36 -9.73
C LEU A 226 -9.40 1.20 -9.11
N LEU A 227 -9.40 1.08 -7.78
CA LEU A 227 -8.47 0.20 -7.05
C LEU A 227 -9.10 -1.09 -6.53
N THR A 228 -10.43 -1.24 -6.58
CA THR A 228 -11.08 -2.47 -6.09
C THR A 228 -11.00 -3.64 -7.06
N GLU A 229 -10.80 -3.37 -8.35
CA GLU A 229 -10.52 -4.43 -9.31
C GLU A 229 -9.07 -4.92 -9.16
N VAL A 230 -8.88 -6.24 -9.03
CA VAL A 230 -7.56 -6.84 -8.78
C VAL A 230 -7.31 -8.07 -9.65
N ASN A 231 -6.04 -8.32 -9.97
CA ASN A 231 -5.62 -9.42 -10.85
C ASN A 231 -5.13 -10.67 -10.08
N LEU A 232 -5.36 -10.77 -8.76
CA LEU A 232 -4.96 -11.94 -7.97
C LEU A 232 -5.52 -13.24 -8.58
N GLY A 233 -4.65 -14.20 -8.89
CA GLY A 233 -4.99 -15.40 -9.67
C GLY A 233 -4.57 -15.32 -11.15
N GLY A 234 -4.09 -14.16 -11.61
CA GLY A 234 -3.47 -13.99 -12.93
C GLY A 234 -2.11 -14.69 -13.05
N THR A 235 -1.46 -14.98 -11.92
CA THR A 235 -0.14 -15.64 -11.86
C THR A 235 0.93 -14.88 -12.64
N ALA A 236 1.75 -15.56 -13.44
CA ALA A 236 2.93 -14.96 -14.07
C ALA A 236 2.59 -13.86 -15.09
N ILE A 237 1.61 -14.08 -15.95
CA ILE A 237 1.30 -13.22 -17.11
C ILE A 237 -0.20 -13.03 -17.37
N GLY A 238 -1.04 -13.35 -16.38
CA GLY A 238 -2.50 -13.24 -16.48
C GLY A 238 -3.23 -14.50 -16.96
N THR A 239 -2.52 -15.54 -17.40
CA THR A 239 -3.17 -16.78 -17.90
C THR A 239 -3.75 -17.67 -16.81
N GLY A 240 -3.42 -17.41 -15.53
CA GLY A 240 -3.80 -18.27 -14.42
C GLY A 240 -3.07 -19.62 -14.37
N ILE A 241 -1.96 -19.78 -15.10
CA ILE A 241 -1.20 -21.03 -15.12
C ILE A 241 -0.68 -21.38 -13.71
N ASN A 242 -0.80 -22.66 -13.34
CA ASN A 242 -0.48 -23.19 -12.00
C ASN A 242 -1.42 -22.72 -10.87
N ALA A 243 -2.54 -22.06 -11.19
CA ALA A 243 -3.63 -21.84 -10.26
C ALA A 243 -4.81 -22.77 -10.59
N ASP A 244 -5.54 -23.19 -9.55
CA ASP A 244 -6.81 -23.87 -9.72
C ASP A 244 -7.82 -22.91 -10.42
N PRO A 245 -8.65 -23.37 -11.37
CA PRO A 245 -9.66 -22.52 -12.00
C PRO A 245 -10.61 -21.80 -11.03
N GLN A 246 -10.82 -22.37 -9.83
CA GLN A 246 -11.67 -21.78 -8.79
C GLN A 246 -10.89 -20.81 -7.87
N TYR A 247 -9.55 -20.82 -7.92
CA TYR A 247 -8.68 -20.06 -7.01
C TYR A 247 -8.97 -18.55 -7.04
N GLN A 248 -9.05 -17.94 -8.23
CA GLN A 248 -9.23 -16.49 -8.35
C GLN A 248 -10.47 -16.00 -7.58
N LEU A 249 -11.62 -16.62 -7.86
CA LEU A 249 -12.88 -16.20 -7.26
C LEU A 249 -12.85 -16.36 -5.73
N LEU A 250 -12.27 -17.46 -5.24
CA LEU A 250 -12.15 -17.72 -3.81
C LEU A 250 -11.17 -16.75 -3.14
N ALA A 251 -9.97 -16.58 -3.70
CA ALA A 251 -8.93 -15.72 -3.14
C ALA A 251 -9.39 -14.26 -3.08
N VAL A 252 -10.00 -13.74 -4.14
CA VAL A 252 -10.51 -12.35 -4.14
C VAL A 252 -11.69 -12.19 -3.18
N LYS A 253 -12.61 -13.17 -3.10
CA LYS A 253 -13.70 -13.15 -2.12
C LYS A 253 -13.18 -13.14 -0.69
N ARG A 254 -12.18 -13.98 -0.37
CA ARG A 254 -11.55 -14.02 0.95
C ARG A 254 -10.85 -12.69 1.25
N LEU A 255 -10.13 -12.13 0.28
CA LEU A 255 -9.46 -10.84 0.43
C LEU A 255 -10.45 -9.70 0.69
N ALA A 256 -11.60 -9.68 0.00
CA ALA A 256 -12.65 -8.70 0.24
C ALA A 256 -13.19 -8.77 1.68
N ILE A 257 -13.40 -9.98 2.20
CA ILE A 257 -13.85 -10.19 3.59
C ILE A 257 -12.79 -9.71 4.59
N ILE A 258 -11.52 -10.10 4.40
CA ILE A 258 -10.42 -9.77 5.32
C ILE A 258 -10.16 -8.26 5.35
N SER A 259 -10.20 -7.62 4.18
CA SER A 259 -9.86 -6.20 4.04
C SER A 259 -11.01 -5.26 4.38
N GLY A 260 -12.26 -5.74 4.34
CA GLY A 260 -13.44 -4.88 4.44
C GLY A 260 -13.70 -4.01 3.19
N HIS A 261 -12.96 -4.24 2.10
CA HIS A 261 -13.15 -3.54 0.83
C HIS A 261 -13.85 -4.44 -0.20
N PRO A 262 -14.72 -3.88 -1.07
CA PRO A 262 -15.48 -4.66 -2.06
C PRO A 262 -14.61 -5.01 -3.28
N LEU A 263 -13.54 -5.77 -3.06
CA LEU A 263 -12.61 -6.16 -4.11
C LEU A 263 -13.27 -7.15 -5.09
N THR A 264 -12.99 -6.97 -6.37
CA THR A 264 -13.54 -7.80 -7.46
C THR A 264 -12.43 -8.33 -8.35
N PRO A 265 -12.57 -9.56 -8.88
CA PRO A 265 -11.61 -10.08 -9.85
C PRO A 265 -11.69 -9.26 -11.14
N ALA A 266 -10.54 -8.94 -11.75
CA ALA A 266 -10.50 -8.33 -13.07
C ALA A 266 -11.14 -9.23 -14.12
N ALA A 267 -11.85 -8.62 -15.06
CA ALA A 267 -12.53 -9.35 -16.14
C ALA A 267 -11.54 -10.02 -17.12
N ASP A 268 -10.39 -9.39 -17.35
CA ASP A 268 -9.29 -9.92 -18.15
C ASP A 268 -7.98 -9.80 -17.35
N LEU A 269 -7.45 -10.96 -16.95
CA LEU A 269 -6.24 -11.03 -16.15
C LEU A 269 -4.96 -10.73 -16.94
N ILE A 270 -4.96 -10.96 -18.26
CA ILE A 270 -3.81 -10.66 -19.14
C ILE A 270 -3.66 -9.16 -19.26
N GLU A 271 -4.78 -8.45 -19.48
CA GLU A 271 -4.82 -6.99 -19.48
C GLU A 271 -4.39 -6.45 -18.12
N ALA A 272 -5.07 -6.88 -17.04
CA ALA A 272 -4.87 -6.33 -15.70
C ALA A 272 -3.47 -6.56 -15.12
N THR A 273 -2.72 -7.55 -15.63
CA THR A 273 -1.33 -7.80 -15.22
C THR A 273 -0.35 -6.75 -15.74
N SER A 274 -0.67 -6.08 -16.84
CA SER A 274 0.15 -5.02 -17.42
C SER A 274 -0.41 -3.61 -17.22
N ASP A 275 -1.68 -3.49 -16.84
CA ASP A 275 -2.33 -2.19 -16.67
C ASP A 275 -1.91 -1.44 -15.40
N MET A 276 -1.38 -0.23 -15.60
CA MET A 276 -1.03 0.71 -14.55
C MET A 276 -1.92 1.98 -14.57
N GLY A 277 -2.96 2.00 -15.41
CA GLY A 277 -3.82 3.17 -15.68
C GLY A 277 -4.53 3.68 -14.42
N ALA A 278 -4.99 2.77 -13.56
CA ALA A 278 -5.60 3.12 -12.28
C ALA A 278 -4.67 3.99 -11.41
N PHE A 279 -3.38 3.64 -11.32
CA PHE A 279 -2.40 4.39 -10.53
C PHE A 279 -2.09 5.76 -11.15
N VAL A 280 -2.02 5.84 -12.49
CA VAL A 280 -1.81 7.09 -13.22
C VAL A 280 -2.95 8.08 -12.96
N LEU A 281 -4.20 7.61 -13.07
CA LEU A 281 -5.39 8.44 -12.82
C LEU A 281 -5.47 8.89 -11.36
N PHE A 282 -5.22 7.98 -10.41
CA PHE A 282 -5.22 8.32 -8.99
C PHE A 282 -4.13 9.37 -8.66
N SER A 283 -2.90 9.16 -9.15
CA SER A 283 -1.81 10.13 -9.00
C SER A 283 -2.13 11.48 -9.65
N GLY A 284 -2.79 11.48 -10.82
CA GLY A 284 -3.28 12.67 -11.49
C GLY A 284 -4.27 13.48 -10.63
N MET A 285 -5.16 12.80 -9.91
CA MET A 285 -6.08 13.44 -8.97
C MET A 285 -5.33 14.04 -7.78
N LEU A 286 -4.35 13.32 -7.20
CA LEU A 286 -3.50 13.87 -6.14
C LEU A 286 -2.76 15.13 -6.59
N LYS A 287 -2.19 15.11 -7.81
CA LYS A 287 -1.52 16.27 -8.42
C LYS A 287 -2.47 17.46 -8.58
N ARG A 288 -3.70 17.25 -9.06
CA ARG A 288 -4.73 18.30 -9.18
C ARG A 288 -5.00 18.94 -7.82
N THR A 289 -5.23 18.14 -6.78
CA THR A 289 -5.46 18.64 -5.42
C THR A 289 -4.26 19.44 -4.91
N ALA A 290 -3.03 18.96 -5.16
CA ALA A 290 -1.81 19.65 -4.77
C ALA A 290 -1.64 21.02 -5.46
N VAL A 291 -2.01 21.15 -6.74
CA VAL A 291 -1.97 22.43 -7.46
C VAL A 291 -2.94 23.44 -6.83
N LYS A 292 -4.16 23.01 -6.49
CA LYS A 292 -5.14 23.88 -5.80
C LYS A 292 -4.67 24.31 -4.42
N LEU A 293 -4.11 23.39 -3.64
CA LEU A 293 -3.51 23.69 -2.34
C LEU A 293 -2.36 24.69 -2.47
N SER A 294 -1.46 24.49 -3.45
CA SER A 294 -0.36 25.41 -3.72
C SER A 294 -0.86 26.81 -4.03
N LYS A 295 -1.88 26.94 -4.90
CA LYS A 295 -2.52 28.23 -5.20
C LYS A 295 -3.07 28.91 -3.94
N MET A 296 -3.84 28.20 -3.13
CA MET A 296 -4.38 28.74 -1.87
C MET A 296 -3.25 29.18 -0.92
N CYS A 297 -2.21 28.37 -0.74
CA CYS A 297 -1.05 28.73 0.08
C CYS A 297 -0.32 29.97 -0.46
N ASN A 298 -0.23 30.14 -1.78
CA ASN A 298 0.36 31.32 -2.39
C ASN A 298 -0.47 32.57 -2.12
N ASP A 299 -1.80 32.48 -2.27
CA ASP A 299 -2.71 33.58 -1.93
C ASP A 299 -2.56 33.97 -0.46
N LEU A 300 -2.56 32.99 0.46
CA LEU A 300 -2.42 33.27 1.89
C LEU A 300 -1.10 33.97 2.23
N ARG A 301 0.02 33.56 1.61
CA ARG A 301 1.33 34.21 1.79
C ARG A 301 1.38 35.60 1.18
N LEU A 302 0.73 35.81 0.04
CA LEU A 302 0.65 37.12 -0.60
C LEU A 302 -0.23 38.07 0.20
N LEU A 303 -1.39 37.61 0.70
CA LEU A 303 -2.29 38.43 1.50
C LEU A 303 -1.73 38.77 2.89
N SER A 304 -0.74 38.00 3.36
CA SER A 304 -0.03 38.26 4.60
C SER A 304 1.32 38.97 4.42
N SER A 305 1.65 39.43 3.20
CA SER A 305 2.84 40.25 2.95
C SER A 305 2.80 41.51 3.82
N GLY A 306 3.94 41.88 4.41
CA GLY A 306 4.00 43.00 5.34
C GLY A 306 5.06 42.85 6.43
N PRO A 307 4.94 43.56 7.57
CA PRO A 307 3.74 44.27 8.05
C PRO A 307 3.53 45.69 7.51
N ARG A 308 4.42 46.24 6.67
CA ARG A 308 4.32 47.64 6.19
C ARG A 308 4.41 47.85 4.68
N THR A 309 5.06 46.94 3.96
CA THR A 309 5.40 47.10 2.54
C THR A 309 4.95 45.88 1.72
N GLY A 310 3.75 45.38 2.04
CA GLY A 310 3.14 44.21 1.43
C GLY A 310 2.42 44.51 0.13
#